data_AF-A0A413UPV8-F1
#
_entry.id   AF-A0A413UPV8-F1
#
_cell.length_a   1.000
_cell.length_b   1.000
_cell.length_c   1.000
_cell.angle_alpha   90.00
_cell.angle_beta   90.00
_cell.angle_gamma   90.00
#
_symmetry.space_group_name_H-M   'P 1'
#
loop_
_entity.id
_entity.type
_entity.pdbx_description
1 polymer ?
#
loop_
_entity_poly.entity_id
_entity_poly.type
_entity_poly.pdbx_seq_one_letter_code
_entity_poly.pdbx_strand_id
1 'polypeptide(L)'
;MDELIDFKKRFLKNGELVSIPKKESYKRIMLLWAVSFFELNTSYTELQVNRVLSQLYPDYAVLRRCLVDYGFLLRDERGLKYEVNRDVHGIES
;
A
#
# COMPACT_ATOMS: atom_id res chain seq x y z
N MET A 1 -18.04 4.95 5.82
CA MET A 1 -17.55 4.36 7.09
C MET A 1 -17.67 2.83 7.06
N ASP A 2 -18.77 2.29 6.52
CA ASP A 2 -19.03 0.84 6.47
C ASP A 2 -18.02 0.02 5.65
N GLU A 3 -17.60 0.49 4.47
CA GLU A 3 -16.66 -0.27 3.63
C GLU A 3 -15.27 -0.43 4.28
N LEU A 4 -14.80 0.55 5.06
CA LEU A 4 -13.52 0.43 5.78
C LEU A 4 -13.61 -0.60 6.91
N ILE A 5 -14.70 -0.57 7.68
CA ILE A 5 -14.95 -1.54 8.75
C ILE A 5 -15.06 -2.95 8.15
N ASP A 6 -15.80 -3.09 7.06
CA ASP A 6 -15.96 -4.35 6.35
C ASP A 6 -14.64 -4.84 5.73
N PHE A 7 -13.84 -3.93 5.14
CA PHE A 7 -12.49 -4.25 4.67
C PHE A 7 -11.63 -4.83 5.78
N LYS A 8 -11.55 -4.14 6.93
CA LYS A 8 -10.76 -4.60 8.08
C LYS A 8 -11.20 -5.98 8.55
N LYS A 9 -12.52 -6.24 8.62
CA LYS A 9 -13.06 -7.53 9.05
C LYS A 9 -12.76 -8.67 8.09
N ARG A 10 -12.77 -8.42 6.77
CA ARG A 10 -12.62 -9.47 5.75
C ARG A 10 -11.18 -9.74 5.37
N PHE A 11 -10.38 -8.68 5.29
CA PHE A 11 -9.07 -8.72 4.64
C PHE A 11 -7.91 -8.53 5.62
N LEU A 12 -8.14 -8.06 6.85
CA LEU A 12 -7.10 -7.96 7.86
C LEU A 12 -7.30 -9.01 8.97
N LYS A 13 -6.24 -9.72 9.33
CA LYS A 13 -6.18 -10.57 10.52
C LYS A 13 -4.88 -10.27 11.25
N ASN A 14 -4.97 -10.01 12.56
CA ASN A 14 -3.82 -9.64 13.39
C ASN A 14 -3.00 -8.46 12.85
N GLY A 15 -3.62 -7.56 12.08
CA GLY A 15 -2.94 -6.43 11.44
C GLY A 15 -2.30 -6.73 10.09
N GLU A 16 -2.37 -7.97 9.60
CA GLU A 16 -1.80 -8.40 8.32
C GLU A 16 -2.90 -8.60 7.27
N LEU A 17 -2.60 -8.30 6.01
CA LEU A 17 -3.46 -8.59 4.89
C LEU A 17 -3.49 -10.09 4.63
N VAL A 18 -4.67 -10.69 4.52
CA VAL A 18 -4.79 -12.12 4.24
C VAL A 18 -4.99 -12.46 2.77
N SER A 19 -5.49 -11.51 1.98
CA SER A 19 -5.70 -11.68 0.54
C SER A 19 -5.94 -10.32 -0.15
N ILE A 20 -5.55 -10.21 -1.41
CA ILE A 20 -5.84 -9.03 -2.23
C ILE A 20 -7.32 -9.02 -2.65
N PRO A 21 -8.08 -7.95 -2.33
CA PRO A 21 -9.48 -7.84 -2.74
C PRO A 21 -9.66 -7.81 -4.26
N LYS A 22 -10.75 -8.41 -4.75
CA LYS A 22 -11.13 -8.33 -6.17
C LYS A 22 -11.90 -7.05 -6.51
N LYS A 23 -12.75 -6.59 -5.59
CA LYS A 23 -13.57 -5.37 -5.74
C LYS A 23 -12.67 -4.13 -5.71
N GLU A 24 -12.87 -3.23 -6.66
CA GLU A 24 -12.03 -2.04 -6.82
C GLU A 24 -12.06 -1.09 -5.61
N SER A 25 -13.23 -0.88 -4.99
CA SER A 25 -13.33 -0.05 -3.78
C SER A 25 -12.48 -0.61 -2.62
N TYR A 26 -12.50 -1.92 -2.41
CA TYR A 26 -11.64 -2.56 -1.41
C TYR A 26 -10.16 -2.56 -1.79
N LYS A 27 -9.81 -2.66 -3.08
CA LYS A 27 -8.42 -2.46 -3.52
C LYS A 27 -7.93 -1.07 -3.16
N ARG A 28 -8.74 -0.02 -3.40
CA ARG A 28 -8.36 1.35 -3.05
C ARG A 28 -8.17 1.51 -1.54
N ILE A 29 -9.05 0.92 -0.73
CA ILE A 29 -8.91 0.92 0.74
C ILE A 29 -7.65 0.16 1.17
N MET A 30 -7.38 -1.01 0.58
CA MET A 30 -6.16 -1.78 0.83
C MET A 30 -4.90 -0.96 0.53
N LEU A 31 -4.88 -0.24 -0.60
CA LEU A 31 -3.73 0.56 -1.02
C LEU A 31 -3.53 1.80 -0.13
N LEU A 32 -4.62 2.48 0.26
CA LEU A 32 -4.59 3.56 1.26
C LEU A 32 -4.04 3.07 2.61
N TRP A 33 -4.48 1.89 3.05
CA TRP A 33 -3.98 1.27 4.27
C TRP A 33 -2.50 0.87 4.15
N ALA A 34 -2.07 0.30 3.03
CA ALA A 34 -0.67 -0.12 2.86
C ALA A 34 0.29 1.07 2.70
N VAL A 35 -0.12 2.13 2.00
CA VAL A 35 0.73 3.32 1.82
C VAL A 35 0.91 4.12 3.12
N SER A 36 -0.02 4.02 4.09
CA SER A 36 0.08 4.76 5.35
C SER A 36 1.24 4.31 6.25
N PHE A 37 1.92 3.21 5.90
CA PHE A 37 3.16 2.77 6.56
C PHE A 37 4.42 3.44 5.99
N PHE A 38 4.27 4.32 5.00
CA PHE A 38 5.34 5.11 4.41
C PHE A 38 5.15 6.58 4.76
N GLU A 39 6.27 7.27 4.98
CA GLU A 39 6.28 8.70 5.27
C GLU A 39 6.34 9.49 3.97
N LEU A 40 5.58 10.59 3.94
CA LEU A 40 5.68 11.59 2.88
C LEU A 40 7.06 12.23 2.89
N ASN A 41 7.54 12.64 1.72
CA ASN A 41 8.84 13.29 1.51
C ASN A 41 10.06 12.44 1.89
N THR A 42 9.87 11.13 2.08
CA THR A 42 10.95 10.19 2.35
C THR A 42 11.21 9.30 1.14
N SER A 43 12.48 9.15 0.77
CA SER A 43 12.92 8.27 -0.31
C SER A 43 13.32 6.90 0.23
N TYR A 44 12.70 5.85 -0.30
CA TYR A 44 12.92 4.47 0.10
C TYR A 44 13.61 3.70 -1.03
N THR A 45 14.58 2.88 -0.67
CA THR A 45 15.10 1.85 -1.57
C THR A 45 14.10 0.72 -1.76
N GLU A 46 14.24 -0.03 -2.84
CA GLU A 46 13.43 -1.24 -3.07
C GLU A 46 13.47 -2.21 -1.86
N LEU A 47 14.64 -2.36 -1.24
CA LEU A 47 14.83 -3.22 -0.07
C LEU A 47 14.04 -2.70 1.15
N GLN A 48 14.01 -1.38 1.37
CA GLN A 48 13.24 -0.79 2.47
C GLN A 48 11.74 -0.96 2.24
N VAL A 49 11.26 -0.73 1.01
CA VAL A 49 9.86 -0.96 0.63
C VAL A 49 9.48 -2.42 0.87
N ASN A 50 10.32 -3.36 0.43
CA ASN A 50 10.06 -4.79 0.62
C ASN A 50 9.98 -5.17 2.10
N ARG A 51 10.87 -4.63 2.94
CA ARG A 51 10.84 -4.88 4.39
C ARG A 51 9.51 -4.42 5.00
N VAL A 52 9.07 -3.20 4.69
CA VAL A 52 7.78 -2.68 5.19
C VAL A 52 6.63 -3.57 4.72
N LEU A 53 6.54 -3.82 3.42
CA LEU A 53 5.42 -4.57 2.85
C LEU A 53 5.40 -6.06 3.23
N SER A 54 6.56 -6.67 3.49
CA SER A 54 6.65 -8.07 3.95
C SER A 54 6.03 -8.31 5.32
N GLN A 55 5.91 -7.26 6.14
CA GLN A 55 5.19 -7.32 7.42
C GLN A 55 3.68 -7.17 7.25
N LEU A 56 3.23 -6.72 6.07
CA LEU A 56 1.82 -6.48 5.78
C LEU A 56 1.21 -7.61 4.96
N TYR A 57 1.97 -8.23 4.06
CA TYR A 57 1.50 -9.30 3.18
C TYR A 57 2.65 -10.21 2.70
N PRO A 58 2.50 -11.55 2.74
CA PRO A 58 3.55 -12.47 2.29
C PRO A 58 3.98 -12.26 0.84
N ASP A 59 3.03 -11.96 -0.06
CA ASP A 59 3.32 -11.60 -1.45
C ASP A 59 3.46 -10.07 -1.60
N TYR A 60 4.45 -9.53 -0.88
CA TYR A 60 4.77 -8.11 -0.85
C TYR A 60 5.12 -7.54 -2.23
N ALA A 61 5.61 -8.38 -3.15
CA ALA A 61 5.94 -7.98 -4.51
C ALA A 61 4.68 -7.57 -5.29
N VAL A 62 3.59 -8.33 -5.16
CA VAL A 62 2.30 -7.95 -5.77
C VAL A 62 1.73 -6.70 -5.11
N LEU A 63 1.79 -6.59 -3.77
CA LEU A 63 1.31 -5.39 -3.08
C LEU A 63 2.08 -4.13 -3.52
N ARG A 64 3.41 -4.22 -3.62
CA ARG A 64 4.27 -3.14 -4.14
C ARG A 64 3.89 -2.75 -5.56
N ARG A 65 3.67 -3.74 -6.42
CA ARG A 65 3.24 -3.51 -7.80
C ARG A 65 1.91 -2.78 -7.84
N CYS A 66 0.92 -3.21 -7.05
CA CYS A 66 -0.36 -2.50 -6.99
C CYS A 66 -0.22 -1.06 -6.48
N LEU A 67 0.64 -0.80 -5.48
CA LEU A 67 0.91 0.56 -5.02
C LEU A 67 1.50 1.45 -6.12
N VAL A 68 2.38 0.91 -6.96
CA VAL A 68 2.94 1.65 -8.09
C VAL A 68 1.93 1.81 -9.24
N ASP A 69 1.28 0.72 -9.64
CA ASP A 69 0.34 0.70 -10.76
C ASP A 69 -0.85 1.63 -10.53
N TYR A 70 -1.28 1.80 -9.27
CA TYR A 70 -2.35 2.73 -8.88
C TYR A 70 -1.83 4.12 -8.47
N GLY A 71 -0.53 4.37 -8.56
CA GLY A 71 0.07 5.68 -8.30
C GLY A 71 0.11 6.09 -6.83
N PHE A 72 0.07 5.15 -5.88
CA PHE A 72 0.25 5.41 -4.44
C PHE A 72 1.73 5.55 -4.07
N LEU A 73 2.58 4.72 -4.67
CA LEU A 73 4.03 4.87 -4.62
C LEU A 73 4.53 5.22 -6.02
N LEU A 74 5.39 6.23 -6.11
CA LEU A 74 6.16 6.51 -7.31
C LEU A 74 7.43 5.68 -7.28
N ARG A 75 7.84 5.16 -8.43
CA ARG A 75 9.11 4.44 -8.61
C ARG A 75 9.93 5.21 -9.64
N ASP A 76 11.22 5.44 -9.34
CA ASP A 76 12.11 6.06 -10.32
C ASP A 76 12.36 5.15 -11.53
N GLU A 77 12.85 5.71 -12.63
CA GLU A 77 13.04 4.97 -13.89
C GLU A 77 13.99 3.78 -13.75
N ARG A 78 14.93 3.86 -12.80
CA ARG A 78 15.90 2.79 -12.50
C ARG A 78 15.34 1.73 -11.56
N GLY A 79 14.21 2.00 -10.92
CA GLY A 79 13.59 1.12 -9.95
C GLY A 79 14.30 1.02 -8.61
N LEU A 80 15.18 1.96 -8.31
CA LEU A 80 16.03 2.00 -7.12
C LEU A 80 15.41 2.83 -5.99
N LYS A 81 14.52 3.78 -6.33
CA LYS A 81 13.92 4.70 -5.38
C LYS A 81 12.41 4.69 -5.49
N TYR A 82 11.78 4.79 -4.32
CA TYR A 82 10.35 4.82 -4.14
C TYR A 82 9.97 5.97 -3.21
N GLU A 83 8.89 6.67 -3.54
CA GLU A 83 8.39 7.80 -2.76
C GLU A 83 6.86 7.76 -2.74
N VAL A 84 6.25 8.20 -1.64
CA VAL A 84 4.80 8.33 -1.58
C VAL A 84 4.37 9.42 -2.55
N ASN A 85 3.39 9.10 -3.41
CA ASN A 85 2.82 10.09 -4.30
C ASN A 85 2.00 11.12 -3.49
N ARG A 86 2.39 12.40 -3.60
CA ARG A 86 1.77 13.51 -2.86
C ARG A 86 0.34 13.80 -3.33
N ASP A 87 -0.01 13.37 -4.54
CA ASP A 87 -1.35 13.56 -5.11
C ASP A 87 -2.34 12.49 -4.62
N VAL A 88 -1.92 11.57 -3.74
CA VAL A 88 -2.80 10.64 -3.05
C VAL A 88 -3.60 11.42 -1.99
N HIS A 89 -4.66 12.10 -2.44
CA HIS A 89 -5.66 12.68 -1.56
C HIS A 89 -6.37 11.56 -0.80
N GLY A 90 -6.00 11.40 0.46
CA GLY A 90 -6.50 10.35 1.37
C GLY A 90 -5.53 9.98 2.50
N ILE A 91 -4.30 10.49 2.50
CA ILE A 91 -3.36 10.27 3.61
C ILE A 91 -3.51 11.34 4.70
N GLU A 92 -3.97 12.55 4.39
CA GLU A 92 -4.32 13.57 5.39
C GLU A 92 -5.55 14.38 4.95
N SER A 93 -6.48 14.59 5.91
CA SER A 93 -7.82 15.21 5.85
C SER A 93 -9.00 14.28 5.55
#